data_AF-A0AA91LXY6-F1
#
_entry.id   AF-A0AA91LXY6-F1
#
_cell.length_a   1.000
_cell.length_b   1.000
_cell.length_c   1.000
_cell.angle_alpha   90.00
_cell.angle_beta   90.00
_cell.angle_gamma   90.00
#
_symmetry.space_group_name_H-M   'P 1'
#
loop_
_entity.id
_entity.type
_entity.pdbx_description
1 polymer ?
#
loop_
_entity_poly.entity_id
_entity_poly.type
_entity_poly.pdbx_seq_one_letter_code
_entity_poly.pdbx_strand_id
1 'polypeptide(L)'
;MSSPTELAELHNLIGGLRRCVTSLKSRYGDTPAMRRIVNDAERILNDVELLDIDAGELELAHASVPQAGEKIPIPDTEYDAEFWRDVDDEGVGGHSRP
;
A
#
# COMPACT_ATOMS: atom_id res chain seq x y z
N MET A 1 -12.70 11.75 -13.71
CA MET A 1 -13.61 11.29 -12.64
C MET A 1 -14.45 10.15 -13.19
N SER A 2 -13.88 8.94 -13.21
CA SER A 2 -14.49 7.69 -13.69
C SER A 2 -14.42 6.56 -12.65
N SER A 3 -13.87 6.82 -11.46
CA SER A 3 -13.52 5.79 -10.47
C SER A 3 -14.67 4.94 -9.94
N PRO A 4 -15.91 5.44 -9.71
CA PRO A 4 -16.96 4.61 -9.12
C PRO A 4 -17.45 3.51 -10.06
N THR A 5 -17.50 3.82 -11.35
CA THR A 5 -17.95 2.87 -12.39
C THR A 5 -16.88 1.81 -12.65
N GLU A 6 -15.61 2.21 -12.68
CA GLU A 6 -14.47 1.29 -12.86
C GLU A 6 -14.34 0.32 -11.67
N LEU A 7 -14.53 0.79 -10.42
CA LEU A 7 -14.56 -0.09 -9.24
C LEU A 7 -15.73 -1.07 -9.28
N ALA A 8 -16.94 -0.59 -9.63
CA ALA A 8 -18.10 -1.47 -9.77
C ALA A 8 -17.89 -2.54 -10.87
N GLU A 9 -17.24 -2.19 -11.99
CA GLU A 9 -16.87 -3.16 -13.02
C GLU A 9 -15.86 -4.18 -12.49
N LEU A 10 -14.84 -3.74 -11.76
CA LEU A 10 -13.85 -4.61 -11.11
C LEU A 10 -14.52 -5.61 -10.15
N HIS A 11 -15.45 -5.17 -9.30
CA HIS A 11 -16.21 -6.04 -8.39
C HIS A 11 -17.03 -7.09 -9.15
N ASN A 12 -17.63 -6.72 -10.28
CA ASN A 12 -18.37 -7.66 -11.12
C ASN A 12 -17.44 -8.72 -11.72
N LEU A 13 -16.28 -8.30 -12.23
CA LEU A 13 -15.29 -9.18 -12.84
C LEU A 13 -14.69 -10.16 -11.82
N ILE A 14 -14.29 -9.69 -10.63
CA ILE A 14 -13.72 -10.56 -9.58
C ILE A 14 -14.76 -11.53 -9.02
N GLY A 15 -16.02 -11.09 -8.88
CA GLY A 15 -17.14 -11.96 -8.55
C GLY A 15 -17.37 -13.05 -9.61
N GLY A 16 -17.21 -12.69 -10.90
CA GLY A 16 -17.21 -13.62 -12.03
C GLY A 16 -16.07 -14.65 -11.96
N LEU A 17 -14.85 -14.19 -11.69
CA LEU A 17 -13.67 -15.05 -11.53
C LEU A 17 -13.88 -16.08 -10.43
N ARG A 18 -14.35 -15.67 -9.24
CA ARG A 18 -14.62 -16.58 -8.11
C ARG A 18 -15.60 -17.69 -8.48
N ARG A 19 -16.71 -17.35 -9.16
CA ARG A 19 -17.68 -18.33 -9.65
C ARG A 19 -17.08 -19.29 -10.67
N CYS A 20 -16.29 -18.77 -11.61
CA CYS A 20 -15.60 -19.57 -12.62
C CYS A 20 -14.62 -20.57 -11.98
N VAL A 21 -13.77 -20.10 -11.06
CA VAL A 21 -12.79 -20.93 -10.34
C VAL A 21 -13.47 -22.00 -9.50
N THR A 22 -14.59 -21.67 -8.83
CA THR A 22 -15.40 -22.65 -8.08
C THR A 22 -15.96 -23.74 -9.00
N SER A 23 -16.46 -23.35 -10.18
CA SER A 23 -16.96 -24.29 -11.19
C SER A 23 -15.84 -25.17 -11.77
N LEU A 24 -14.64 -24.62 -11.96
CA LEU A 24 -13.46 -25.41 -12.37
C LEU A 24 -13.08 -26.42 -11.27
N LYS A 25 -13.04 -25.99 -10.01
CA LYS A 25 -12.73 -26.88 -8.88
C LYS A 25 -13.72 -28.04 -8.78
N SER A 26 -15.02 -27.78 -8.97
CA SER A 26 -16.04 -28.84 -8.92
C SER A 26 -15.91 -29.84 -10.08
N ARG A 27 -15.47 -29.39 -11.27
CA ARG A 27 -15.31 -30.24 -12.46
C ARG A 27 -14.01 -31.03 -12.50
N TYR A 28 -12.91 -30.44 -12.05
CA TYR A 28 -11.55 -30.99 -12.21
C TYR A 28 -10.94 -31.49 -10.88
N GLY A 29 -11.63 -31.31 -9.76
CA GLY A 29 -11.25 -31.82 -8.44
C GLY A 29 -10.15 -31.02 -7.74
N ASP A 30 -9.81 -31.44 -6.52
CA ASP A 30 -8.88 -30.73 -5.63
C ASP A 30 -7.41 -31.14 -5.87
N THR A 31 -6.88 -30.79 -7.04
CA THR A 31 -5.46 -30.99 -7.34
C THR A 31 -4.60 -29.86 -6.77
N PRO A 32 -3.28 -30.05 -6.57
CA PRO A 32 -2.39 -28.97 -6.15
C PRO A 32 -2.41 -27.75 -7.11
N ALA A 33 -2.58 -27.99 -8.41
CA ALA A 33 -2.72 -26.92 -9.40
C ALA A 33 -4.04 -26.16 -9.21
N MET A 34 -5.15 -26.88 -8.97
CA MET A 34 -6.45 -26.25 -8.71
C MET A 34 -6.45 -25.45 -7.40
N ARG A 35 -5.80 -25.95 -6.33
CA ARG A 35 -5.63 -25.19 -5.08
C ARG A 35 -4.88 -23.88 -5.28
N ARG A 36 -3.83 -23.87 -6.11
CA ARG A 36 -3.11 -22.63 -6.46
C ARG A 36 -4.04 -21.61 -7.13
N ILE A 37 -4.80 -22.04 -8.13
CA ILE A 37 -5.76 -21.15 -8.82
C ILE A 37 -6.81 -20.59 -7.85
N VAL A 38 -7.32 -21.41 -6.92
CA VAL A 38 -8.26 -20.96 -5.89
C VAL A 38 -7.61 -19.91 -4.98
N ASN A 39 -6.42 -20.20 -4.46
CA ASN A 39 -5.68 -19.28 -3.59
C ASN A 39 -5.36 -17.96 -4.30
N ASP A 40 -4.98 -18.01 -5.59
CA ASP A 40 -4.69 -16.81 -6.37
C ASP A 40 -5.96 -15.96 -6.56
N ALA A 41 -7.11 -16.58 -6.82
CA ALA A 41 -8.38 -15.87 -6.95
C ALA A 41 -8.85 -15.25 -5.61
N GLU A 42 -8.65 -15.96 -4.49
CA GLU A 42 -8.93 -15.43 -3.15
C GLU A 42 -8.00 -14.25 -2.80
N ARG A 43 -6.72 -14.35 -3.15
CA ARG A 43 -5.77 -13.25 -2.94
C ARG A 43 -6.15 -12.01 -3.71
N ILE A 44 -6.49 -12.13 -5.00
CA ILE A 44 -6.94 -11.00 -5.81
C ILE A 44 -8.22 -10.37 -5.21
N LEU A 45 -9.14 -11.19 -4.68
CA LEU A 45 -10.33 -10.67 -4.01
C LEU A 45 -9.97 -9.82 -2.79
N ASN A 46 -9.07 -10.31 -1.94
CA ASN A 46 -8.60 -9.56 -0.77
C ASN A 46 -7.88 -8.26 -1.17
N ASP A 47 -7.06 -8.30 -2.24
CA ASP A 47 -6.36 -7.12 -2.75
C ASP A 47 -7.36 -6.05 -3.26
N VAL A 48 -8.48 -6.46 -3.86
CA VAL A 48 -9.57 -5.55 -4.28
C VAL A 48 -10.32 -4.97 -3.08
N GLU A 49 -10.59 -5.76 -2.04
CA GLU A 49 -11.20 -5.26 -0.80
C GLU A 49 -10.29 -4.24 -0.10
N LEU A 50 -8.97 -4.46 -0.13
CA LEU A 50 -8.00 -3.49 0.39
C LEU A 50 -7.99 -2.20 -0.45
N LEU A 51 -8.06 -2.32 -1.78
CA LEU A 51 -8.15 -1.16 -2.68
C LEU A 51 -9.38 -0.30 -2.39
N ASP A 52 -10.53 -0.90 -2.04
CA ASP A 52 -11.73 -0.14 -1.65
C ASP A 52 -11.50 0.68 -0.38
N ILE A 53 -10.79 0.12 0.59
CA ILE A 53 -10.42 0.82 1.83
C ILE A 53 -9.49 1.99 1.50
N ASP A 54 -8.42 1.73 0.76
CA ASP A 54 -7.43 2.75 0.39
C ASP A 54 -8.06 3.89 -0.44
N ALA A 55 -8.97 3.55 -1.37
CA ALA A 55 -9.70 4.52 -2.17
C ALA A 55 -10.63 5.39 -1.30
N GLY A 56 -11.33 4.78 -0.33
CA GLY A 56 -12.16 5.50 0.62
C GLY A 56 -11.35 6.43 1.54
N GLU A 57 -10.20 5.96 2.05
CA GLU A 57 -9.29 6.79 2.85
C GLU A 57 -8.73 7.97 2.06
N LEU A 58 -8.34 7.75 0.80
CA LEU A 58 -7.84 8.82 -0.05
C LEU A 58 -8.92 9.87 -0.37
N GLU A 59 -10.16 9.44 -0.61
CA GLU A 59 -11.28 10.35 -0.82
C GLU A 59 -11.60 11.17 0.44
N LEU A 60 -11.55 10.53 1.63
CA LEU A 60 -11.67 11.22 2.92
C LEU A 60 -10.53 12.23 3.15
N ALA A 61 -9.29 11.87 2.81
CA ALA A 61 -8.11 12.72 2.93
C ALA A 61 -8.18 13.93 1.99
N HIS A 62 -8.76 13.77 0.79
CA HIS A 62 -8.99 14.88 -0.14
C HIS A 62 -10.17 15.76 0.27
N ALA A 63 -11.23 15.17 0.85
CA ALA A 63 -12.38 15.92 1.35
C ALA A 63 -12.05 16.75 2.59
N SER A 64 -11.08 16.29 3.39
CA SER A 64 -10.49 17.09 4.45
C SER A 64 -9.50 18.08 3.83
N VAL A 65 -9.96 19.33 3.65
CA VAL A 65 -9.04 20.45 3.45
C VAL A 65 -8.00 20.34 4.57
N PRO A 66 -6.68 20.30 4.29
CA PRO A 66 -5.70 20.33 5.35
C PRO A 66 -5.92 21.65 6.05
N GLN A 67 -6.64 21.62 7.17
CA GLN A 67 -6.65 22.70 8.12
C GLN A 67 -5.17 22.82 8.43
N ALA A 68 -4.55 23.90 7.96
CA ALA A 68 -3.15 24.15 8.26
C ALA A 68 -3.07 24.18 9.78
N GLY A 69 -2.72 23.04 10.37
CA GLY A 69 -2.52 22.92 11.80
C GLY A 69 -1.55 24.01 12.19
N GLU A 70 -1.67 24.48 13.42
CA GLU A 70 -0.74 25.45 13.97
C GLU A 70 0.70 25.02 13.63
N LYS A 71 1.33 25.76 12.70
CA LYS A 71 2.65 25.43 12.21
C LYS A 71 3.63 25.83 13.30
N ILE A 72 4.42 24.87 13.77
CA ILE A 72 5.51 25.17 14.70
C ILE A 72 6.60 25.87 13.86
N PRO A 73 6.91 27.15 14.12
CA PRO A 73 7.97 27.84 13.40
C PRO A 73 9.31 27.21 13.76
N ILE A 74 10.04 26.73 12.76
CA ILE A 74 11.43 26.28 12.92
C ILE A 74 12.31 27.51 12.68
N PRO A 75 13.10 27.97 13.67
CA PRO A 75 13.99 29.11 13.47
C PRO A 75 15.12 28.78 12.47
N ASP A 76 15.44 29.72 11.59
CA ASP A 76 16.60 29.63 10.67
C ASP A 76 17.95 29.89 11.39
N THR A 77 17.98 29.86 12.72
CA THR A 77 19.21 30.07 13.49
C THR A 77 20.06 28.82 13.42
N GLU A 78 21.33 28.97 13.06
CA GLU A 78 22.28 27.86 13.06
C GLU A 78 22.36 27.23 14.46
N TYR A 79 22.41 25.89 14.50
CA TYR A 79 22.69 25.18 15.74
C TYR A 79 24.12 25.46 16.19
N ASP A 80 24.34 25.52 17.50
CA ASP A 80 25.67 25.65 18.06
C ASP A 80 26.56 24.50 17.57
N ALA A 81 27.76 24.79 17.06
CA ALA A 81 28.71 23.79 16.64
C ALA A 81 29.09 22.85 17.80
N GLU A 82 29.05 23.35 19.04
CA GLU A 82 29.27 22.56 20.26
C GLU A 82 28.24 21.44 20.46
N PHE A 83 27.05 21.57 19.87
CA PHE A 83 25.98 20.56 19.91
C PHE A 83 26.37 19.25 19.18
N TRP A 84 27.24 19.33 18.19
CA TRP A 84 27.65 18.21 17.31
C TRP A 84 28.97 17.56 17.71
N ARG A 85 29.63 18.06 18.77
CA ARG A 85 31.01 17.73 19.12
C ARG A 85 31.27 16.26 19.43
N ASP A 86 30.28 15.60 20.01
CA ASP A 86 30.35 14.19 20.45
C ASP A 86 29.48 13.27 19.58
N VAL A 87 28.99 13.78 18.45
CA VAL A 87 28.30 12.96 17.45
C VAL A 87 29.36 12.25 16.62
N ASP A 88 29.40 10.93 16.68
CA ASP A 88 30.29 10.15 15.83
C ASP A 88 29.98 10.44 14.35
N ASP A 89 31.02 10.71 13.56
CA ASP A 89 30.94 10.75 12.09
C ASP A 89 30.85 9.30 11.55
N GLU A 90 29.85 8.54 12.01
CA GLU A 90 29.50 7.22 11.47
C GLU A 90 28.86 7.40 10.09
N GLY A 91 29.66 7.90 9.16
CA GLY A 91 29.25 8.27 7.81
C GLY A 91 30.38 8.37 6.78
N VAL A 92 31.66 8.31 7.19
CA VAL A 92 32.80 8.25 6.26
C VAL A 92 33.38 6.83 6.21
N GLY A 93 32.94 6.06 5.21
CA GLY A 93 33.47 4.73 4.93
C GLY A 93 34.99 4.73 4.78
N GLY A 94 35.65 3.87 5.57
CA GLY A 94 36.98 3.32 5.30
C GLY A 94 38.16 4.29 5.33
N HIS A 95 38.76 4.49 6.51
CA HIS A 95 40.16 4.87 6.59
C HIS A 95 41.03 3.72 6.06
N SER A 96 41.47 3.81 4.81
CA SER A 96 42.58 3.03 4.28
C SER A 96 43.84 3.34 5.10
N ARG A 97 44.26 2.42 5.97
CA ARG A 97 45.57 2.49 6.62
C ARG A 97 46.66 2.06 5.63
N PRO A 98 47.81 2.74 5.57
CA PRO A 98 49.08 2.07 5.31
C PRO A 98 49.57 1.30 6.55
#